data_AF-A0A559V0C6-F1
#
_entry.id   AF-A0A559V0C6-F1
#
_cell.length_a   1.000
_cell.length_b   1.000
_cell.length_c   1.000
_cell.angle_alpha   90.00
_cell.angle_beta   90.00
_cell.angle_gamma   90.00
#
_symmetry.space_group_name_H-M   'P 1'
#
loop_
_entity.id
_entity.type
_entity.pdbx_description
1 polymer ?
#
loop_
_entity_poly.entity_id
_entity_poly.type
_entity_poly.pdbx_seq_one_letter_code
_entity_poly.pdbx_strand_id
1 'polypeptide(L)'
;MQHSARTGRRSTVRAARRLAVFVPLVCALGALVSCSRQEEALTTPCGLVVDGSGSAAAVKEGFDSEAKLKDSLIGFLSDQKCGTLDFAPITRSSRSSSCRQDEVDLDPPHDATTDQKVQRANAQRSAAVAALAELKCARTQNGSDVWGALTRIGESVPTDGPAPKLLVVSDFDQADPEFHLSRQDISTKAARDKVIDSLVNKRGLPGIKGMDVFPVGLGMQYKAKPSEADDFASFWTEALEGRAKAHVDNKYKR
;
A
#
# COMPACT_ATOMS: atom_id res chain seq x y z
N MET A 1 44.58 65.94 58.36
CA MET A 1 45.59 64.89 58.24
C MET A 1 45.57 64.05 59.51
N GLN A 2 45.04 62.83 59.42
CA GLN A 2 45.08 61.83 60.48
C GLN A 2 46.43 61.10 60.41
N HIS A 3 47.01 60.74 61.55
CA HIS A 3 47.61 59.41 61.75
C HIS A 3 47.73 59.13 63.25
N SER A 4 46.93 58.17 63.72
CA SER A 4 47.00 57.62 65.06
C SER A 4 47.71 56.26 65.03
N ALA A 5 48.53 56.03 66.04
CA ALA A 5 49.51 54.95 66.14
C ALA A 5 48.91 53.62 66.66
N ARG A 6 49.61 52.53 66.31
CA ARG A 6 49.41 51.14 66.73
C ARG A 6 49.68 50.88 68.21
N THR A 7 48.87 50.02 68.82
CA THR A 7 49.19 48.98 69.83
C THR A 7 48.06 47.93 69.72
N GLY A 8 48.17 46.62 69.92
CA GLY A 8 49.22 45.74 70.41
C GLY A 8 48.60 44.61 71.24
N ARG A 9 48.44 43.41 70.63
CA ARG A 9 48.62 42.06 71.22
C ARG A 9 47.61 41.52 72.27
N ARG A 10 46.95 40.39 71.94
CA ARG A 10 47.13 39.02 72.52
C ARG A 10 45.84 38.18 72.49
N SER A 11 46.00 36.95 72.02
CA SER A 11 45.63 35.68 72.67
C SER A 11 44.92 34.67 71.78
N THR A 12 45.56 33.51 71.77
CA THR A 12 45.20 32.20 71.25
C THR A 12 43.99 31.60 71.96
N VAL A 13 43.17 30.80 71.26
CA VAL A 13 42.91 29.37 71.54
C VAL A 13 41.80 28.84 70.61
N ARG A 14 42.04 27.63 70.14
CA ARG A 14 41.23 26.72 69.29
C ARG A 14 39.72 26.71 69.59
N ALA A 15 38.91 26.63 68.53
CA ALA A 15 37.75 25.74 68.48
C ALA A 15 37.40 25.42 67.03
N ALA A 16 37.56 24.15 66.66
CA ALA A 16 37.05 23.59 65.42
C ALA A 16 35.53 23.39 65.52
N ARG A 17 34.78 23.67 64.44
CA ARG A 17 33.71 22.80 63.88
C ARG A 17 32.87 23.48 62.79
N ARG A 18 32.77 22.74 61.68
CA ARG A 18 31.58 22.53 60.81
C ARG A 18 31.24 23.55 59.71
N LEU A 19 31.44 23.06 58.48
CA LEU A 19 30.45 22.89 57.40
C LEU A 19 29.59 24.11 57.01
N ALA A 20 29.83 24.62 55.80
CA ALA A 20 28.80 24.72 54.76
C ALA A 20 29.47 25.07 53.42
N VAL A 21 29.59 24.08 52.53
CA VAL A 21 29.90 24.27 51.12
C VAL A 21 28.61 24.77 50.46
N PHE A 22 28.57 26.04 50.06
CA PHE A 22 27.50 26.55 49.21
C PHE A 22 27.83 26.21 47.76
N VAL A 23 27.25 25.11 47.27
CA VAL A 23 27.17 24.80 45.83
C VAL A 23 26.01 25.62 45.25
N PRO A 24 26.22 26.54 44.30
CA PRO A 24 25.12 27.15 43.58
C PRO A 24 24.50 26.09 42.66
N LEU A 25 23.30 25.64 43.02
CA LEU A 25 22.43 24.80 42.21
C LEU A 25 21.99 25.64 41.00
N VAL A 26 22.77 25.59 39.91
CA VAL A 26 22.34 26.08 38.60
C VAL A 26 21.22 25.15 38.14
N CYS A 27 19.98 25.57 38.35
CA CYS A 27 18.81 24.95 37.72
C CYS A 27 18.93 25.14 36.20
N ALA A 28 19.62 24.20 35.56
CA ALA A 28 19.46 23.95 34.14
C ALA A 28 18.02 23.47 33.94
N LEU A 29 17.14 24.40 33.61
CA LEU A 29 15.88 24.12 32.92
C LEU A 29 16.25 23.51 31.57
N GLY A 30 16.56 22.22 31.58
CA GLY A 30 16.56 21.40 30.38
C GLY A 30 15.13 21.43 29.86
N ALA A 31 14.85 22.34 28.93
CA ALA A 31 13.73 22.20 28.04
C ALA A 31 13.91 20.85 27.36
N LEU A 32 13.23 19.83 27.88
CA LEU A 32 12.94 18.61 27.17
C LEU A 32 12.01 19.02 26.04
N VAL A 33 12.57 19.63 25.00
CA VAL A 33 11.95 19.65 23.68
C VAL A 33 11.97 18.19 23.28
N SER A 34 10.89 17.49 23.65
CA SER A 34 10.54 16.22 23.07
C SER A 34 10.42 16.49 21.57
N CYS A 35 11.55 16.38 20.87
CA CYS A 35 11.58 16.36 19.42
C CYS A 35 10.78 15.11 19.05
N SER A 36 9.48 15.29 18.84
CA SER A 36 8.64 14.33 18.15
C SER A 36 9.37 14.03 16.86
N ARG A 37 9.96 12.84 16.75
CA ARG A 37 10.56 12.38 15.50
C ARG A 37 9.47 12.46 14.45
N GLN A 38 9.65 13.36 13.49
CA GLN A 38 8.79 13.46 12.33
C GLN A 38 8.75 12.10 11.65
N GLU A 39 7.56 11.63 11.28
CA GLU A 39 7.45 10.35 10.60
C GLU A 39 8.10 10.45 9.22
N GLU A 40 8.68 9.35 8.75
CA GLU A 40 9.23 9.28 7.39
C GLU A 40 8.11 9.52 6.38
N ALA A 41 8.36 10.35 5.37
CA ALA A 41 7.39 10.65 4.32
C ALA A 41 7.04 9.38 3.53
N LEU A 42 5.75 9.20 3.23
CA LEU A 42 5.30 8.11 2.37
C LEU A 42 5.32 8.60 0.93
N THR A 43 6.12 7.97 0.09
CA THR A 43 6.35 8.42 -1.31
C THR A 43 6.07 7.34 -2.33
N THR A 44 5.74 6.12 -1.91
CA THR A 44 5.47 5.01 -2.82
C THR A 44 4.09 5.20 -3.46
N PRO A 45 3.99 5.34 -4.80
CA PRO A 45 2.70 5.33 -5.46
C PRO A 45 2.11 3.92 -5.41
N CYS A 46 0.83 3.82 -5.03
CA CYS A 46 0.14 2.54 -4.96
C CYS A 46 -1.14 2.54 -5.78
N GLY A 47 -1.51 1.37 -6.28
CA GLY A 47 -2.76 1.14 -6.99
C GLY A 47 -3.54 -0.01 -6.38
N LEU A 48 -4.87 0.11 -6.38
CA LEU A 48 -5.79 -0.96 -6.04
C LEU A 48 -6.58 -1.36 -7.28
N VAL A 49 -6.47 -2.63 -7.66
CA VAL A 49 -7.37 -3.27 -8.62
C VAL A 49 -8.36 -4.14 -7.85
N VAL A 50 -9.66 -3.94 -8.05
CA VAL A 50 -10.70 -4.63 -7.26
C VAL A 50 -11.76 -5.28 -8.12
N ASP A 51 -12.10 -6.53 -7.79
CA ASP A 51 -12.96 -7.37 -8.61
C ASP A 51 -14.46 -7.24 -8.32
N GLY A 52 -15.17 -6.57 -9.22
CA GLY A 52 -16.62 -6.45 -9.19
C GLY A 52 -17.36 -7.55 -9.94
N SER A 53 -16.67 -8.54 -10.50
CA SER A 53 -17.30 -9.57 -11.32
C SER A 53 -18.18 -10.54 -10.50
N GLY A 54 -18.99 -11.33 -11.20
CA GLY A 54 -19.87 -12.32 -10.56
C GLY A 54 -19.11 -13.49 -9.91
N SER A 55 -17.91 -13.84 -10.40
CA SER A 55 -17.06 -14.89 -9.80
C SER A 55 -16.50 -14.45 -8.45
N ALA A 56 -16.39 -13.13 -8.25
CA ALA A 56 -15.90 -12.49 -7.04
C ALA A 56 -16.98 -12.21 -5.97
N ALA A 57 -18.19 -12.72 -6.17
CA ALA A 57 -19.28 -12.62 -5.21
C ALA A 57 -19.09 -13.62 -4.04
N ALA A 58 -19.58 -13.25 -2.86
CA ALA A 58 -19.56 -14.09 -1.65
C ALA A 58 -20.48 -15.33 -1.80
N VAL A 59 -20.04 -16.34 -2.54
CA VAL A 59 -20.66 -17.66 -2.63
C VAL A 59 -19.82 -18.71 -1.89
N LYS A 60 -20.48 -19.75 -1.37
CA LYS A 60 -19.94 -20.72 -0.39
C LYS A 60 -18.59 -21.37 -0.72
N GLU A 61 -18.18 -21.42 -1.99
CA GLU A 61 -16.90 -22.04 -2.41
C GLU A 61 -16.05 -21.14 -3.33
N GLY A 62 -16.30 -19.82 -3.34
CA GLY A 62 -15.66 -18.86 -4.25
C GLY A 62 -14.67 -17.88 -3.61
N PHE A 63 -14.20 -16.94 -4.43
CA PHE A 63 -13.44 -15.77 -4.01
C PHE A 63 -14.41 -14.67 -3.55
N ASP A 64 -14.27 -14.18 -2.31
CA ASP A 64 -15.04 -13.04 -1.81
C ASP A 64 -14.18 -11.77 -1.88
N SER A 65 -14.37 -10.97 -2.93
CA SER A 65 -13.58 -9.75 -3.12
C SER A 65 -13.74 -8.76 -1.98
N GLU A 66 -14.92 -8.67 -1.34
CA GLU A 66 -15.13 -7.68 -0.29
C GLU A 66 -14.43 -8.08 1.00
N ALA A 67 -14.54 -9.35 1.39
CA ALA A 67 -13.81 -9.87 2.54
C ALA A 67 -12.29 -9.77 2.33
N LYS A 68 -11.81 -10.13 1.13
CA LYS A 68 -10.38 -10.08 0.79
C LYS A 68 -9.86 -8.65 0.74
N LEU A 69 -10.62 -7.71 0.21
CA LEU A 69 -10.29 -6.29 0.23
C LEU A 69 -10.15 -5.77 1.67
N LYS A 70 -11.15 -6.07 2.53
CA LYS A 70 -11.15 -5.64 3.94
C LYS A 70 -9.97 -6.22 4.73
N ASP A 71 -9.58 -7.45 4.45
CA ASP A 71 -8.47 -8.14 5.13
C ASP A 71 -7.08 -7.63 4.69
N SER A 72 -6.93 -7.27 3.41
CA SER A 72 -5.61 -7.01 2.82
C SER A 72 -5.23 -5.54 2.69
N LEU A 73 -6.19 -4.63 2.43
CA LEU A 73 -5.88 -3.27 2.01
C LEU A 73 -5.02 -2.49 3.02
N ILE A 74 -5.45 -2.42 4.29
CA ILE A 74 -4.75 -1.58 5.30
C ILE A 74 -3.33 -2.12 5.58
N GLY A 75 -3.19 -3.45 5.61
CA GLY A 75 -1.89 -4.11 5.76
C GLY A 75 -0.98 -3.81 4.57
N PHE A 76 -1.50 -3.91 3.34
CA PHE A 76 -0.77 -3.55 2.13
C PHE A 76 -0.31 -2.08 2.13
N LEU A 77 -1.21 -1.13 2.42
CA LEU A 77 -0.86 0.30 2.43
C LEU A 77 0.27 0.62 3.41
N SER A 78 0.25 -0.03 4.58
CA SER A 78 1.26 0.16 5.62
C SER A 78 2.58 -0.53 5.26
N ASP A 79 2.53 -1.79 4.82
CA ASP A 79 3.72 -2.58 4.51
C ASP A 79 4.49 -2.02 3.32
N GLN A 80 3.80 -1.45 2.33
CA GLN A 80 4.38 -0.87 1.13
C GLN A 80 4.70 0.63 1.27
N LYS A 81 4.42 1.23 2.44
CA LYS A 81 4.61 2.67 2.71
C LYS A 81 3.96 3.56 1.63
N CYS A 82 2.71 3.26 1.28
CA CYS A 82 1.99 3.96 0.22
C CYS A 82 1.77 5.44 0.56
N GLY A 83 2.22 6.33 -0.33
CA GLY A 83 1.99 7.78 -0.25
C GLY A 83 0.73 8.23 -0.97
N THR A 84 0.35 7.55 -2.05
CA THR A 84 -0.95 7.75 -2.73
C THR A 84 -1.61 6.41 -3.05
N LEU A 85 -2.91 6.43 -3.32
CA LEU A 85 -3.66 5.27 -3.78
C LEU A 85 -4.64 5.64 -4.91
N ASP A 86 -4.42 5.03 -6.08
CA ASP A 86 -5.35 5.02 -7.19
C ASP A 86 -6.22 3.75 -7.24
N PHE A 87 -7.30 3.79 -8.01
CA PHE A 87 -8.31 2.73 -8.09
C PHE A 87 -8.63 2.33 -9.54
N ALA A 88 -8.68 1.03 -9.79
CA ALA A 88 -9.21 0.47 -11.02
C ALA A 88 -10.16 -0.70 -10.74
N PRO A 89 -11.40 -0.66 -11.24
CA PRO A 89 -12.34 -1.75 -11.07
C PRO A 89 -12.14 -2.81 -12.16
N ILE A 90 -12.29 -4.09 -11.81
CA ILE A 90 -12.52 -5.14 -12.81
C ILE A 90 -14.02 -5.22 -13.07
N THR A 91 -14.39 -5.00 -14.32
CA THR A 91 -15.77 -4.98 -14.83
C THR A 91 -15.80 -5.62 -16.22
N ARG A 92 -16.93 -5.57 -16.93
CA ARG A 92 -17.06 -6.03 -18.32
C ARG A 92 -16.11 -5.31 -19.28
N SER A 93 -15.76 -4.07 -18.99
CA SER A 93 -14.84 -3.25 -19.80
C SER A 93 -14.16 -2.23 -18.91
N SER A 94 -13.14 -2.72 -18.19
CA SER A 94 -12.53 -2.02 -17.04
C SER A 94 -11.88 -0.71 -17.43
N ARG A 95 -11.18 -0.68 -18.58
CA ARG A 95 -10.48 0.52 -19.06
C ARG A 95 -11.42 1.70 -19.31
N SER A 96 -12.62 1.44 -19.84
CA SER A 96 -13.63 2.48 -20.10
C SER A 96 -14.70 2.59 -19.01
N SER A 97 -14.56 1.89 -17.90
CA SER A 97 -15.59 1.88 -16.85
C SER A 97 -15.85 3.29 -16.29
N SER A 98 -17.13 3.59 -16.07
CA SER A 98 -17.58 4.81 -15.39
C SER A 98 -17.43 4.75 -13.87
N CYS A 99 -17.17 3.57 -13.29
CA CYS A 99 -16.81 3.45 -11.89
C CYS A 99 -15.41 4.02 -11.71
N ARG A 100 -15.31 5.07 -10.90
CA ARG A 100 -14.07 5.79 -10.57
C ARG A 100 -14.18 6.34 -9.16
N GLN A 101 -13.09 6.25 -8.42
CA GLN A 101 -12.82 7.08 -7.24
C GLN A 101 -11.68 8.04 -7.57
N ASP A 102 -11.62 9.14 -6.82
CA ASP A 102 -10.47 10.02 -6.84
C ASP A 102 -9.28 9.35 -6.14
N GLU A 103 -8.05 9.71 -6.55
CA GLU A 103 -6.83 9.32 -5.85
C GLU A 103 -6.90 9.78 -4.38
N VAL A 104 -6.42 8.93 -3.47
CA VAL A 104 -6.30 9.28 -2.05
C VAL A 104 -4.84 9.55 -1.72
N ASP A 105 -4.56 10.77 -1.27
CA ASP A 105 -3.30 11.13 -0.63
C ASP A 105 -3.23 10.51 0.78
N LEU A 106 -2.29 9.60 0.98
CA LEU A 106 -2.08 8.85 2.22
C LEU A 106 -1.07 9.50 3.15
N ASP A 107 -0.36 10.54 2.70
CA ASP A 107 0.54 11.35 3.52
C ASP A 107 0.35 12.85 3.24
N PRO A 108 -0.87 13.36 3.52
CA PRO A 108 -1.22 14.72 3.14
C PRO A 108 -0.34 15.77 3.83
N PRO A 109 -0.24 16.98 3.22
CA PRO A 109 0.52 18.08 3.81
C PRO A 109 0.12 18.35 5.26
N HIS A 110 1.11 18.61 6.09
CA HIS A 110 0.96 18.80 7.52
C HIS A 110 1.89 19.90 8.04
N ASP A 111 1.53 20.48 9.18
CA ASP A 111 2.39 21.41 9.92
C ASP A 111 3.02 20.74 11.15
N ALA A 112 3.85 21.49 11.87
CA ALA A 112 4.56 20.98 13.06
C ALA A 112 3.64 20.58 14.23
N THR A 113 2.36 20.96 14.20
CA THR A 113 1.39 20.67 15.27
C THR A 113 0.43 19.54 14.92
N THR A 114 0.46 19.07 13.67
CA THR A 114 -0.42 18.03 13.17
C THR A 114 -0.01 16.67 13.73
N ASP A 115 -0.98 15.92 14.28
CA ASP A 115 -0.78 14.50 14.58
C ASP A 115 -0.82 13.70 13.27
N GLN A 116 0.36 13.55 12.65
CA GLN A 116 0.52 12.89 11.37
C GLN A 116 0.04 11.42 11.40
N LYS A 117 0.14 10.73 12.56
CA LYS A 117 -0.35 9.34 12.68
C LYS A 117 -1.86 9.28 12.55
N VAL A 118 -2.56 10.16 13.25
CA VAL A 118 -4.02 10.24 13.18
C VAL A 118 -4.47 10.67 11.78
N GLN A 119 -3.76 11.62 11.17
CA GLN A 119 -4.05 12.08 9.80
C GLN A 119 -3.92 10.94 8.78
N ARG A 120 -2.80 10.22 8.78
CA ARG A 120 -2.56 9.05 7.91
C ARG A 120 -3.59 7.94 8.16
N ALA A 121 -3.93 7.65 9.41
CA ALA A 121 -4.96 6.67 9.75
C ALA A 121 -6.35 7.07 9.22
N ASN A 122 -6.68 8.36 9.20
CA ASN A 122 -7.91 8.86 8.61
C ASN A 122 -7.88 8.74 7.07
N ALA A 123 -6.76 9.08 6.42
CA ALA A 123 -6.60 8.90 4.99
C ALA A 123 -6.75 7.43 4.56
N GLN A 124 -6.13 6.49 5.31
CA GLN A 124 -6.30 5.05 5.07
C GLN A 124 -7.75 4.58 5.24
N ARG A 125 -8.51 5.14 6.20
CA ARG A 125 -9.95 4.85 6.33
C ARG A 125 -10.73 5.38 5.13
N SER A 126 -10.43 6.60 4.67
CA SER A 126 -11.04 7.17 3.47
C SER A 126 -10.75 6.31 2.23
N ALA A 127 -9.51 5.83 2.07
CA ALA A 127 -9.13 4.89 1.02
C ALA A 127 -9.93 3.58 1.09
N ALA A 128 -10.15 3.02 2.28
CA ALA A 128 -10.98 1.82 2.43
C ALA A 128 -12.46 2.05 2.09
N VAL A 129 -13.01 3.22 2.43
CA VAL A 129 -14.38 3.60 2.03
C VAL A 129 -14.48 3.77 0.51
N ALA A 130 -13.53 4.46 -0.10
CA ALA A 130 -13.45 4.63 -1.55
C ALA A 130 -13.33 3.28 -2.27
N ALA A 131 -12.45 2.39 -1.80
CA ALA A 131 -12.30 1.04 -2.34
C ALA A 131 -13.61 0.23 -2.34
N LEU A 132 -14.38 0.30 -1.24
CA LEU A 132 -15.67 -0.37 -1.14
C LEU A 132 -16.73 0.28 -2.03
N ALA A 133 -16.70 1.60 -2.21
CA ALA A 133 -17.57 2.30 -3.15
C ALA A 133 -17.27 1.90 -4.60
N GLU A 134 -15.99 1.79 -4.96
CA GLU A 134 -15.53 1.32 -6.27
C GLU A 134 -16.00 -0.10 -6.54
N LEU A 135 -15.76 -1.02 -5.61
CA LEU A 135 -16.24 -2.41 -5.69
C LEU A 135 -17.76 -2.49 -5.85
N LYS A 136 -18.51 -1.72 -5.06
CA LYS A 136 -19.97 -1.67 -5.16
C LYS A 136 -20.44 -1.18 -6.52
N CYS A 137 -19.77 -0.17 -7.09
CA CYS A 137 -20.07 0.30 -8.44
C CYS A 137 -19.73 -0.77 -9.48
N ALA A 138 -18.53 -1.37 -9.40
CA ALA A 138 -18.04 -2.38 -10.33
C ALA A 138 -19.01 -3.57 -10.46
N ARG A 139 -19.59 -4.01 -9.34
CA ARG A 139 -20.62 -5.06 -9.27
C ARG A 139 -21.86 -4.81 -10.13
N THR A 140 -22.14 -3.56 -10.51
CA THR A 140 -23.28 -3.23 -11.39
C THR A 140 -23.00 -3.47 -12.87
N GLN A 141 -21.75 -3.62 -13.28
CA GLN A 141 -21.35 -3.66 -14.69
C GLN A 141 -21.20 -5.08 -15.26
N ASN A 142 -21.21 -6.11 -14.40
CA ASN A 142 -21.00 -7.54 -14.75
C ASN A 142 -19.68 -7.79 -15.50
N GLY A 143 -19.37 -9.04 -15.84
CA GLY A 143 -18.16 -9.41 -16.61
C GLY A 143 -16.83 -9.20 -15.86
N SER A 144 -15.74 -9.68 -16.45
CA SER A 144 -14.42 -9.59 -15.84
C SER A 144 -13.30 -9.31 -16.85
N ASP A 145 -12.89 -8.04 -16.94
CA ASP A 145 -11.79 -7.58 -17.76
C ASP A 145 -10.58 -7.21 -16.88
N VAL A 146 -9.86 -8.25 -16.43
CA VAL A 146 -8.67 -8.13 -15.58
C VAL A 146 -7.56 -7.39 -16.32
N TRP A 147 -7.29 -7.74 -17.57
CA TRP A 147 -6.27 -7.10 -18.40
C TRP A 147 -6.53 -5.61 -18.62
N GLY A 148 -7.78 -5.22 -18.87
CA GLY A 148 -8.16 -3.82 -19.00
C GLY A 148 -8.09 -3.05 -17.68
N ALA A 149 -8.34 -3.69 -16.54
CA ALA A 149 -8.19 -3.06 -15.22
C ALA A 149 -6.71 -2.81 -14.91
N LEU A 150 -5.84 -3.77 -15.22
CA LEU A 150 -4.40 -3.61 -15.14
C LEU A 150 -3.90 -2.51 -16.08
N THR A 151 -4.46 -2.42 -17.29
CA THR A 151 -4.14 -1.33 -18.23
C THR A 151 -4.52 0.02 -17.63
N ARG A 152 -5.73 0.13 -17.07
CA ARG A 152 -6.23 1.36 -16.46
C ARG A 152 -5.38 1.82 -15.28
N ILE A 153 -5.04 0.91 -14.36
CA ILE A 153 -4.22 1.28 -13.20
C ILE A 153 -2.78 1.63 -13.62
N GLY A 154 -2.24 0.94 -14.63
CA GLY A 154 -0.92 1.27 -15.20
C GLY A 154 -0.89 2.63 -15.92
N GLU A 155 -2.04 3.15 -16.35
CA GLU A 155 -2.18 4.48 -16.94
C GLU A 155 -2.40 5.59 -15.91
N SER A 156 -2.95 5.27 -14.73
CA SER A 156 -3.28 6.27 -13.71
C SER A 156 -2.18 6.45 -12.67
N VAL A 157 -1.54 5.36 -12.23
CA VAL A 157 -0.58 5.40 -11.13
C VAL A 157 0.68 6.16 -11.56
N PRO A 158 1.15 7.15 -10.77
CA PRO A 158 2.37 7.88 -11.08
C PRO A 158 3.57 6.95 -11.22
N THR A 159 4.41 7.20 -12.24
CA THR A 159 5.64 6.42 -12.48
C THR A 159 6.90 7.16 -12.06
N ASP A 160 6.72 8.39 -11.57
CA ASP A 160 7.77 9.30 -11.16
C ASP A 160 8.14 8.96 -9.71
N GLY A 161 9.37 8.49 -9.49
CA GLY A 161 9.85 8.15 -8.14
C GLY A 161 9.95 6.64 -7.90
N PRO A 162 9.61 6.15 -6.68
CA PRO A 162 9.69 4.72 -6.36
C PRO A 162 8.83 3.85 -7.28
N ALA A 163 9.26 2.60 -7.50
CA ALA A 163 8.49 1.64 -8.29
C ALA A 163 7.09 1.41 -7.70
N PRO A 164 6.01 1.59 -8.48
CA PRO A 164 4.65 1.46 -7.97
C PRO A 164 4.30 0.07 -7.45
N LYS A 165 3.40 0.02 -6.46
CA LYS A 165 2.91 -1.22 -5.84
C LYS A 165 1.41 -1.38 -6.12
N LEU A 166 1.02 -2.53 -6.68
CA LEU A 166 -0.35 -2.79 -7.08
C LEU A 166 -0.94 -3.93 -6.24
N LEU A 167 -1.94 -3.63 -5.41
CA LEU A 167 -2.76 -4.67 -4.78
C LEU A 167 -3.86 -5.08 -5.77
N VAL A 168 -3.91 -6.36 -6.14
CA VAL A 168 -4.93 -6.87 -7.05
C VAL A 168 -5.82 -7.86 -6.33
N VAL A 169 -6.99 -7.40 -5.91
CA VAL A 169 -8.00 -8.20 -5.21
C VAL A 169 -8.93 -8.80 -6.24
N SER A 170 -8.58 -10.00 -6.74
CA SER A 170 -9.28 -10.72 -7.80
C SER A 170 -8.94 -12.21 -7.80
N ASP A 171 -9.84 -13.06 -8.29
CA ASP A 171 -9.52 -14.44 -8.67
C ASP A 171 -8.78 -14.55 -10.01
N PHE A 172 -8.66 -13.42 -10.73
CA PHE A 172 -8.10 -13.25 -12.06
C PHE A 172 -8.86 -13.99 -13.17
N ASP A 173 -10.14 -14.31 -13.01
CA ASP A 173 -10.91 -14.88 -14.12
C ASP A 173 -11.13 -13.83 -15.21
N GLN A 174 -10.38 -13.90 -16.32
CA GLN A 174 -10.64 -13.05 -17.48
C GLN A 174 -11.86 -13.60 -18.25
N ALA A 175 -12.98 -12.89 -18.17
CA ALA A 175 -14.26 -13.25 -18.75
C ALA A 175 -15.04 -12.01 -19.22
N ASP A 176 -14.43 -11.27 -20.14
CA ASP A 176 -15.06 -10.14 -20.82
C ASP A 176 -15.61 -10.57 -22.20
N PRO A 177 -16.43 -9.73 -22.86
CA PRO A 177 -17.15 -10.12 -24.07
C PRO A 177 -16.26 -10.57 -25.24
N GLU A 178 -15.02 -10.09 -25.31
CA GLU A 178 -14.10 -10.37 -26.41
C GLU A 178 -13.09 -11.47 -26.08
N PHE A 179 -12.89 -11.77 -24.79
CA PHE A 179 -11.93 -12.77 -24.34
C PHE A 179 -12.39 -13.48 -23.06
N HIS A 180 -12.50 -14.81 -23.15
CA HIS A 180 -12.78 -15.70 -22.01
C HIS A 180 -11.64 -16.70 -21.86
N LEU A 181 -10.91 -16.63 -20.75
CA LEU A 181 -9.77 -17.50 -20.46
C LEU A 181 -10.19 -18.96 -20.29
N SER A 182 -11.33 -19.21 -19.66
CA SER A 182 -11.90 -20.56 -19.49
C SER A 182 -12.24 -21.29 -20.80
N ARG A 183 -12.25 -20.59 -21.94
CA ARG A 183 -12.46 -21.16 -23.28
C ARG A 183 -11.16 -21.38 -24.06
N GLN A 184 -10.02 -21.06 -23.47
CA GLN A 184 -8.71 -21.20 -24.10
C GLN A 184 -8.01 -22.47 -23.62
N ASP A 185 -7.14 -23.02 -24.45
CA ASP A 185 -6.20 -24.06 -24.00
C ASP A 185 -4.98 -23.39 -23.36
N ILE A 186 -4.79 -23.66 -22.06
CA ILE A 186 -3.65 -23.19 -21.26
C ILE A 186 -2.87 -24.35 -20.61
N SER A 187 -3.15 -25.58 -21.03
CA SER A 187 -2.63 -26.82 -20.42
C SER A 187 -1.13 -27.06 -20.64
N THR A 188 -0.54 -26.34 -21.59
CA THR A 188 0.90 -26.43 -21.89
C THR A 188 1.49 -25.05 -22.05
N LYS A 189 2.80 -24.93 -21.79
CA LYS A 189 3.51 -23.66 -21.98
C LYS A 189 3.32 -23.08 -23.39
N ALA A 190 3.43 -23.91 -24.43
CA ALA A 190 3.27 -23.46 -25.81
C ALA A 190 1.83 -22.98 -26.12
N ALA A 191 0.81 -23.60 -25.51
CA ALA A 191 -0.57 -23.15 -25.62
C ALA A 191 -0.77 -21.80 -24.88
N ARG A 192 -0.25 -21.68 -23.65
CA ARG A 192 -0.26 -20.42 -22.88
C ARG A 192 0.40 -19.28 -23.63
N ASP A 193 1.59 -19.51 -24.17
CA ASP A 193 2.32 -18.49 -24.94
C ASP A 193 1.46 -17.93 -26.08
N LYS A 194 0.80 -18.80 -26.86
CA LYS A 194 -0.11 -18.38 -27.95
C LYS A 194 -1.30 -17.57 -27.45
N VAL A 195 -1.91 -17.99 -26.34
CA VAL A 195 -3.08 -17.31 -25.76
C VAL A 195 -2.67 -15.93 -25.23
N ILE A 196 -1.55 -15.84 -24.51
CA ILE A 196 -1.01 -14.58 -24.00
C ILE A 196 -0.66 -13.65 -25.16
N ASP A 197 0.04 -14.14 -26.18
CA ASP A 197 0.43 -13.31 -27.33
C ASP A 197 -0.80 -12.82 -28.10
N SER A 198 -1.86 -13.63 -28.21
CA SER A 198 -3.16 -13.21 -28.76
C SER A 198 -3.82 -12.10 -27.93
N LEU A 199 -3.80 -12.21 -26.60
CA LEU A 199 -4.31 -11.19 -25.69
C LEU A 199 -3.53 -9.86 -25.87
N VAL A 200 -2.20 -9.94 -25.86
CA VAL A 200 -1.31 -8.79 -26.04
C VAL A 200 -1.48 -8.14 -27.41
N ASN A 201 -1.53 -8.92 -28.49
CA ASN A 201 -1.68 -8.39 -29.85
C ASN A 201 -3.00 -7.63 -30.04
N LYS A 202 -4.07 -8.08 -29.37
CA LYS A 202 -5.38 -7.43 -29.48
C LYS A 202 -5.51 -6.19 -28.58
N ARG A 203 -4.89 -6.21 -27.39
CA ARG A 203 -5.17 -5.23 -26.33
C ARG A 203 -4.00 -4.31 -25.99
N GLY A 204 -2.80 -4.63 -26.46
CA GLY A 204 -1.57 -4.02 -25.99
C GLY A 204 -1.15 -4.54 -24.60
N LEU A 205 -0.03 -4.01 -24.11
CA LEU A 205 0.49 -4.30 -22.78
C LEU A 205 -0.11 -3.33 -21.75
N PRO A 206 -0.40 -3.78 -20.50
CA PRO A 206 -1.18 -3.03 -19.52
C PRO A 206 -0.41 -1.90 -18.80
N GLY A 207 0.67 -1.35 -19.36
CA GLY A 207 1.41 -0.23 -18.74
C GLY A 207 2.15 -0.52 -17.43
N ILE A 208 1.94 -1.69 -16.79
CA ILE A 208 2.48 -2.05 -15.46
C ILE A 208 3.96 -2.51 -15.44
N LYS A 209 4.75 -2.14 -16.44
CA LYS A 209 6.15 -2.58 -16.53
C LYS A 209 6.96 -2.06 -15.34
N GLY A 210 7.67 -2.95 -14.64
CA GLY A 210 8.50 -2.61 -13.49
C GLY A 210 7.73 -2.35 -12.19
N MET A 211 6.40 -2.51 -12.20
CA MET A 211 5.57 -2.43 -11.00
C MET A 211 5.57 -3.78 -10.26
N ASP A 212 5.40 -3.73 -8.94
CA ASP A 212 5.19 -4.93 -8.13
C ASP A 212 3.68 -5.20 -7.97
N VAL A 213 3.24 -6.38 -8.38
CA VAL A 213 1.85 -6.83 -8.34
C VAL A 213 1.67 -7.82 -7.20
N PHE A 214 0.78 -7.49 -6.28
CA PHE A 214 0.44 -8.28 -5.10
C PHE A 214 -0.96 -8.88 -5.29
N PRO A 215 -1.07 -10.08 -5.89
CA PRO A 215 -2.36 -10.73 -6.07
C PRO A 215 -2.95 -11.21 -4.75
N VAL A 216 -4.24 -10.95 -4.56
CA VAL A 216 -5.08 -11.49 -3.49
C VAL A 216 -6.22 -12.25 -4.15
N GLY A 217 -6.18 -13.58 -4.04
CA GLY A 217 -7.23 -14.46 -4.55
C GLY A 217 -6.94 -15.20 -5.85
N LEU A 218 -5.77 -14.97 -6.47
CA LEU A 218 -5.36 -15.60 -7.73
C LEU A 218 -5.67 -17.10 -7.76
N GLY A 219 -6.59 -17.50 -8.65
CA GLY A 219 -6.95 -18.91 -8.88
C GLY A 219 -7.76 -19.58 -7.77
N MET A 220 -8.28 -18.85 -6.77
CA MET A 220 -9.07 -19.43 -5.67
C MET A 220 -10.33 -20.18 -6.14
N GLN A 221 -10.86 -19.87 -7.32
CA GLN A 221 -11.94 -20.61 -7.97
C GLN A 221 -11.59 -22.06 -8.34
N TYR A 222 -10.30 -22.38 -8.46
CA TYR A 222 -9.82 -23.72 -8.84
C TYR A 222 -9.40 -24.57 -7.63
N LYS A 223 -9.79 -24.20 -6.39
CA LYS A 223 -9.43 -24.96 -5.17
C LYS A 223 -9.74 -26.45 -5.24
N ALA A 224 -10.84 -26.83 -5.90
CA ALA A 224 -11.23 -28.23 -6.07
C ALA A 224 -10.53 -28.95 -7.23
N LYS A 225 -9.67 -28.25 -8.00
CA LYS A 225 -9.04 -28.74 -9.24
C LYS A 225 -7.57 -28.29 -9.35
N PRO A 226 -6.65 -28.95 -8.61
CA PRO A 226 -5.27 -28.47 -8.48
C PRO A 226 -4.50 -28.33 -9.81
N SER A 227 -4.68 -29.26 -10.75
CA SER A 227 -3.99 -29.19 -12.05
C SER A 227 -4.44 -27.98 -12.88
N GLU A 228 -5.75 -27.67 -12.88
CA GLU A 228 -6.27 -26.47 -13.55
C GLU A 228 -5.76 -25.19 -12.84
N ALA A 229 -5.60 -25.24 -11.51
CA ALA A 229 -5.05 -24.13 -10.74
C ALA A 229 -3.58 -23.82 -11.09
N ASP A 230 -2.75 -24.85 -11.30
CA ASP A 230 -1.33 -24.68 -11.64
C ASP A 230 -1.15 -24.10 -13.06
N ASP A 231 -1.93 -24.58 -14.03
CA ASP A 231 -1.92 -24.04 -15.39
C ASP A 231 -2.41 -22.59 -15.43
N PHE A 232 -3.46 -22.28 -14.66
CA PHE A 232 -4.00 -20.93 -14.53
C PHE A 232 -3.02 -19.97 -13.86
N ALA A 233 -2.37 -20.39 -12.76
CA ALA A 233 -1.34 -19.58 -12.11
C ALA A 233 -0.15 -19.36 -13.05
N SER A 234 0.28 -20.38 -13.79
CA SER A 234 1.35 -20.28 -14.77
C SER A 234 1.00 -19.30 -15.89
N PHE A 235 -0.23 -19.32 -16.40
CA PHE A 235 -0.71 -18.35 -17.38
C PHE A 235 -0.53 -16.90 -16.91
N TRP A 236 -1.00 -16.58 -15.70
CA TRP A 236 -0.91 -15.23 -15.17
C TRP A 236 0.52 -14.81 -14.84
N THR A 237 1.34 -15.69 -14.28
CA THR A 237 2.77 -15.40 -14.07
C THR A 237 3.48 -15.13 -15.39
N GLU A 238 3.27 -15.97 -16.41
CA GLU A 238 3.88 -15.79 -17.74
C GLU A 238 3.37 -14.52 -18.45
N ALA A 239 2.11 -14.13 -18.23
CA ALA A 239 1.56 -12.89 -18.77
C ALA A 239 2.11 -11.64 -18.07
N LEU A 240 2.11 -11.62 -16.74
CA LEU A 240 2.52 -10.48 -15.92
C LEU A 240 4.04 -10.28 -15.93
N GLU A 241 4.81 -11.33 -15.63
CA GLU A 241 6.27 -11.24 -15.56
C GLU A 241 6.92 -11.40 -16.93
N GLY A 242 6.40 -12.33 -17.74
CA GLY A 242 6.97 -12.63 -19.04
C GLY A 242 6.70 -11.54 -20.08
N ARG A 243 5.45 -11.07 -20.21
CA ARG A 243 5.06 -10.09 -21.24
C ARG A 243 4.95 -8.67 -20.70
N ALA A 244 4.15 -8.45 -19.66
CA ALA A 244 3.95 -7.12 -19.08
C ALA A 244 5.19 -6.61 -18.32
N LYS A 245 6.13 -7.50 -17.99
CA LYS A 245 7.37 -7.18 -17.25
C LYS A 245 7.11 -6.55 -15.88
N ALA A 246 6.02 -6.93 -15.24
CA ALA A 246 5.76 -6.66 -13.82
C ALA A 246 6.48 -7.71 -12.95
N HIS A 247 6.52 -7.49 -11.64
CA HIS A 247 7.03 -8.46 -10.66
C HIS A 247 5.86 -8.97 -9.81
N VAL A 248 5.65 -10.28 -9.75
CA VAL A 248 4.54 -10.83 -8.95
C VAL A 248 5.04 -11.21 -7.55
N ASP A 249 4.51 -10.55 -6.53
CA ASP A 249 4.79 -10.86 -5.12
C ASP A 249 3.58 -11.53 -4.46
N ASN A 250 3.75 -12.82 -4.12
CA ASN A 250 2.70 -13.64 -3.56
C ASN A 250 2.47 -13.46 -2.04
N LYS A 251 3.04 -12.44 -1.40
CA LYS A 251 2.89 -12.18 0.05
C LYS A 251 1.43 -12.16 0.53
N TYR A 252 0.52 -11.65 -0.30
CA TYR A 252 -0.92 -11.56 0.01
C TYR A 252 -1.78 -12.62 -0.69
N LYS A 253 -1.16 -13.61 -1.32
CA LYS A 253 -1.86 -14.73 -1.97
C LYS A 253 -2.48 -15.64 -0.91
N ARG A 254 -3.67 -15.28 -0.41
CA ARG A 254 -4.48 -16.02 0.55
C ARG A 254 -5.89 -16.18 0.04
#